data_AF-A0A832HDQ6-F1
#
_entry.id   AF-A0A832HDQ6-F1
#
_cell.length_a   1.000
_cell.length_b   1.000
_cell.length_c   1.000
_cell.angle_alpha   90.00
_cell.angle_beta   90.00
_cell.angle_gamma   90.00
#
_symmetry.space_group_name_H-M   'P 1'
#
loop_
_entity.id
_entity.type
_entity.pdbx_description
1 polymer ?
#
loop_
_entity_poly.entity_id
_entity_poly.type
_entity_poly.pdbx_seq_one_letter_code
_entity_poly.pdbx_strand_id
1 'polypeptide(L)'
;MAENSMGAADPGMLELFRAELDTHLPTLSHGLLSLEKGQVDNSQIEGMMRAAHSIKGAARIVGVSMAVQVAHAMEDCFTGAQNQQITLTSEAVDVLLNAVDVLQQICDPELAKDVNEQTIQDLLMRISQVKDGKIAKQEPPAASVTSRDVLVETQNPPNVDVVLPEVFDDGEAKRMRLKLVESLEAMPERINLDFQHVKELSVMALAVIAAFVRDAAQCRPHPEITFASVPNEIARVMRVTDLAQMIRVEAKAGTDAR
;
A
#
# COMPACT_ATOMS: atom_id res chain seq x y z
N MET A 1 35.21 -25.87 -26.77
CA MET A 1 34.75 -25.74 -25.38
C MET A 1 33.51 -24.86 -25.43
N ALA A 2 32.35 -25.46 -25.20
CA ALA A 2 31.07 -24.77 -25.24
C ALA A 2 30.74 -24.34 -23.81
N GLU A 3 30.78 -23.03 -23.55
CA GLU A 3 30.21 -22.46 -22.33
C GLU A 3 28.80 -21.97 -22.65
N ASN A 4 27.84 -22.77 -22.21
CA ASN A 4 26.41 -22.52 -22.27
C ASN A 4 26.05 -21.44 -21.24
N SER A 5 26.06 -20.16 -21.62
CA SER A 5 25.60 -19.06 -20.77
C SER A 5 24.14 -18.72 -21.11
N MET A 6 23.23 -19.47 -20.52
CA MET A 6 21.79 -19.22 -20.57
C MET A 6 21.35 -18.69 -19.20
N GLY A 7 21.04 -17.39 -19.12
CA GLY A 7 19.85 -16.91 -18.43
C GLY A 7 19.85 -16.74 -16.90
N ALA A 8 20.88 -16.14 -16.30
CA ALA A 8 20.72 -15.48 -15.00
C ALA A 8 21.02 -13.98 -15.17
N ALA A 9 20.05 -13.11 -14.91
CA ALA A 9 20.25 -11.67 -14.95
C ALA A 9 21.36 -11.29 -13.94
N ASP A 10 22.21 -10.33 -14.33
CA ASP A 10 23.28 -9.83 -13.46
C ASP A 10 22.69 -9.36 -12.12
N PRO A 11 23.14 -9.90 -10.96
CA PRO A 11 22.63 -9.51 -9.65
C PRO A 11 22.61 -7.99 -9.42
N GLY A 12 23.60 -7.25 -9.93
CA GLY A 12 23.62 -5.79 -9.81
C GLY A 12 22.54 -5.10 -10.66
N MET A 13 22.23 -5.66 -11.83
CA MET A 13 21.15 -5.15 -12.69
C MET A 13 19.76 -5.48 -12.11
N LEU A 14 19.61 -6.60 -11.42
CA LEU A 14 18.39 -6.94 -10.68
C LEU A 14 18.16 -6.01 -9.48
N GLU A 15 19.21 -5.60 -8.77
CA GLU A 15 19.10 -4.62 -7.69
C GLU A 15 18.65 -3.24 -8.19
N LEU A 16 19.18 -2.80 -9.34
CA LEU A 16 18.70 -1.59 -10.00
C LEU A 16 17.22 -1.72 -10.39
N PHE A 17 16.80 -2.88 -10.90
CA PHE A 17 15.39 -3.07 -11.22
C PHE A 17 14.50 -3.03 -9.98
N ARG A 18 14.93 -3.63 -8.85
CA ARG A 18 14.20 -3.55 -7.58
C ARG A 18 14.01 -2.11 -7.11
N ALA A 19 15.04 -1.27 -7.23
CA ALA A 19 14.92 0.14 -6.87
C ALA A 19 13.88 0.88 -7.75
N GLU A 20 13.79 0.54 -9.03
CA GLU A 20 12.75 1.07 -9.93
C GLU A 20 11.35 0.58 -9.53
N LEU A 21 11.21 -0.70 -9.13
CA LEU A 21 9.95 -1.24 -8.61
C LEU A 21 9.53 -0.54 -7.31
N ASP A 22 10.44 -0.38 -6.36
CA ASP A 22 10.17 0.32 -5.08
C ASP A 22 9.70 1.76 -5.32
N THR A 23 10.15 2.38 -6.41
CA THR A 23 9.75 3.73 -6.80
C THR A 23 8.36 3.77 -7.45
N HIS A 24 8.05 2.79 -8.30
CA HIS A 24 6.89 2.86 -9.19
C HIS A 24 5.67 2.03 -8.75
N LEU A 25 5.88 0.88 -8.10
CA LEU A 25 4.78 0.04 -7.60
C LEU A 25 3.84 0.77 -6.63
N PRO A 26 4.31 1.63 -5.70
CA PRO A 26 3.41 2.40 -4.84
C PRO A 26 2.43 3.30 -5.60
N THR A 27 2.86 3.87 -6.74
CA THR A 27 1.98 4.68 -7.61
C THR A 27 0.90 3.82 -8.24
N LEU A 28 1.24 2.61 -8.69
CA LEU A 28 0.29 1.65 -9.25
C LEU A 28 -0.72 1.21 -8.18
N SER A 29 -0.25 0.74 -7.02
CA SER A 29 -1.13 0.27 -5.94
C SER A 29 -2.07 1.36 -5.46
N HIS A 30 -1.57 2.57 -5.18
CA HIS A 30 -2.41 3.67 -4.71
C HIS A 30 -3.46 4.06 -5.75
N GLY A 31 -3.08 4.21 -7.01
CA GLY A 31 -4.02 4.58 -8.06
C GLY A 31 -5.10 3.51 -8.29
N LEU A 32 -4.74 2.23 -8.23
CA LEU A 32 -5.67 1.11 -8.34
C LEU A 32 -6.67 1.06 -7.17
N LEU A 33 -6.20 1.26 -5.94
CA LEU A 33 -7.07 1.34 -4.75
C LEU A 33 -7.99 2.56 -4.78
N SER A 34 -7.50 3.72 -5.25
CA SER A 34 -8.34 4.90 -5.47
C SER A 34 -9.41 4.65 -6.53
N LEU A 35 -9.10 3.85 -7.56
CA LEU A 35 -10.05 3.45 -8.59
C LEU A 35 -11.16 2.57 -8.02
N GLU A 36 -10.82 1.61 -7.16
CA GLU A 36 -11.81 0.76 -6.47
C GLU A 36 -12.78 1.57 -5.62
N LYS A 37 -12.29 2.64 -4.97
CA LYS A 37 -13.10 3.56 -4.15
C LYS A 37 -13.90 4.56 -4.99
N GLY A 38 -13.77 4.56 -6.31
CA GLY A 38 -14.41 5.54 -7.21
C GLY A 38 -13.85 6.96 -7.07
N GLN A 39 -12.63 7.10 -6.57
CA GLN A 39 -11.96 8.37 -6.25
C GLN A 39 -10.83 8.73 -7.24
N VAL A 40 -10.78 8.06 -8.40
CA VAL A 40 -9.70 8.27 -9.39
C VAL A 40 -10.04 9.39 -10.36
N ASP A 41 -9.05 10.21 -10.69
CA ASP A 41 -9.12 11.18 -11.78
C ASP A 41 -8.14 10.83 -12.92
N ASN A 42 -8.24 11.55 -14.04
CA ASN A 42 -7.36 11.33 -15.19
C ASN A 42 -5.86 11.53 -14.87
N SER A 43 -5.53 12.34 -13.88
CA SER A 43 -4.13 12.58 -13.48
C SER A 43 -3.54 11.37 -12.76
N GLN A 44 -4.35 10.69 -11.93
CA GLN A 44 -3.96 9.45 -11.28
C GLN A 44 -3.81 8.30 -12.29
N ILE A 45 -4.71 8.19 -13.27
CA ILE A 45 -4.58 7.21 -14.37
C ILE A 45 -3.30 7.48 -15.18
N GLU A 46 -3.00 8.74 -15.49
CA GLU A 46 -1.77 9.11 -16.18
C GLU A 46 -0.51 8.78 -15.36
N GLY A 47 -0.57 8.98 -14.04
CA GLY A 47 0.47 8.59 -13.10
C GLY A 47 0.77 7.08 -13.14
N MET A 48 -0.29 6.26 -13.12
CA MET A 48 -0.17 4.80 -13.24
C MET A 48 0.42 4.37 -14.59
N MET A 49 -0.03 4.99 -15.69
CA MET A 49 0.50 4.72 -17.03
C MET A 49 2.01 5.00 -17.10
N ARG A 50 2.48 6.15 -16.58
CA ARG A 50 3.90 6.49 -16.54
C ARG A 50 4.69 5.52 -15.66
N ALA A 51 4.17 5.14 -14.51
CA ALA A 51 4.80 4.16 -13.64
C ALA A 51 4.98 2.80 -14.33
N ALA A 52 3.94 2.29 -14.99
CA ALA A 52 4.00 1.05 -15.78
C ALA A 52 5.01 1.16 -16.94
N HIS A 53 5.04 2.31 -17.63
CA HIS A 53 6.00 2.57 -18.71
C HIS A 53 7.46 2.55 -18.22
N SER A 54 7.75 3.19 -17.09
CA SER A 54 9.09 3.19 -16.48
C SER A 54 9.52 1.78 -16.09
N ILE A 55 8.64 1.01 -15.43
CA ILE A 55 8.91 -0.39 -15.07
C ILE A 55 9.20 -1.23 -16.31
N LYS A 56 8.40 -1.08 -17.38
CA LYS A 56 8.64 -1.76 -18.67
C LYS A 56 10.02 -1.41 -19.24
N GLY A 57 10.42 -0.15 -19.17
CA GLY A 57 11.73 0.34 -19.60
C GLY A 57 12.86 -0.31 -18.81
N ALA A 58 12.79 -0.26 -17.48
CA ALA A 58 13.77 -0.85 -16.58
C ALA A 58 13.89 -2.37 -16.78
N ALA A 59 12.76 -3.08 -16.83
CA ALA A 59 12.71 -4.52 -17.08
C ALA A 59 13.38 -4.91 -18.41
N ARG A 60 13.21 -4.09 -19.47
CA ARG A 60 13.85 -4.32 -20.78
C ARG A 60 15.36 -4.15 -20.71
N ILE A 61 15.85 -3.14 -20.00
CA ILE A 61 17.29 -2.89 -19.82
C ILE A 61 17.95 -4.05 -19.08
N VAL A 62 17.28 -4.58 -18.06
CA VAL A 62 17.79 -5.66 -17.19
C VAL A 62 17.58 -7.05 -17.82
N GLY A 63 16.72 -7.16 -18.83
CA GLY A 63 16.44 -8.42 -19.53
C GLY A 63 15.40 -9.30 -18.84
N VAL A 64 14.55 -8.74 -17.99
CA VAL A 64 13.48 -9.46 -17.28
C VAL A 64 12.23 -9.52 -18.16
N SER A 65 12.26 -10.39 -19.17
CA SER A 65 11.22 -10.48 -20.22
C SER A 65 9.80 -10.68 -19.69
N MET A 66 9.63 -11.36 -18.55
CA MET A 66 8.31 -11.56 -17.95
C MET A 66 7.76 -10.26 -17.33
N ALA A 67 8.60 -9.50 -16.63
CA ALA A 67 8.20 -8.20 -16.10
C ALA A 67 7.91 -7.19 -17.21
N VAL A 68 8.62 -7.25 -18.34
CA VAL A 68 8.30 -6.44 -19.53
C VAL A 68 6.87 -6.71 -20.02
N GLN A 69 6.47 -7.98 -20.10
CA GLN A 69 5.13 -8.36 -20.57
C GLN A 69 4.05 -7.88 -19.62
N VAL A 70 4.22 -8.10 -18.31
CA VAL A 70 3.25 -7.68 -17.28
C VAL A 70 3.11 -6.16 -17.27
N ALA A 71 4.22 -5.41 -17.19
CA ALA A 71 4.18 -3.95 -17.17
C ALA A 71 3.56 -3.36 -18.44
N HIS A 72 3.84 -3.95 -19.61
CA HIS A 72 3.22 -3.53 -20.87
C HIS A 72 1.71 -3.78 -20.89
N ALA A 73 1.25 -4.94 -20.40
CA ALA A 73 -0.18 -5.24 -20.34
C ALA A 73 -0.94 -4.30 -19.39
N MET A 74 -0.32 -3.92 -18.27
CA MET A 74 -0.86 -2.91 -17.35
C MET A 74 -0.92 -1.52 -18.00
N GLU A 75 0.15 -1.08 -18.66
CA GLU A 75 0.20 0.20 -19.38
C GLU A 75 -0.93 0.30 -20.42
N ASP A 76 -1.14 -0.76 -21.20
CA ASP A 76 -2.23 -0.87 -22.17
C ASP A 76 -3.61 -0.68 -21.54
N CYS A 77 -3.84 -1.27 -20.35
CA CYS A 77 -5.09 -1.09 -19.61
C CYS A 77 -5.27 0.37 -19.17
N PHE A 78 -4.23 1.00 -18.61
CA PHE A 78 -4.32 2.40 -18.18
C PHE A 78 -4.51 3.35 -19.37
N THR A 79 -3.85 3.11 -20.50
CA THR A 79 -4.08 3.87 -21.74
C THR A 79 -5.52 3.71 -22.24
N GLY A 80 -6.06 2.48 -22.25
CA GLY A 80 -7.45 2.24 -22.61
C GLY A 80 -8.43 2.98 -21.69
N ALA A 81 -8.15 3.01 -20.38
CA ALA A 81 -9.00 3.66 -19.39
C ALA A 81 -8.96 5.18 -19.54
N GLN A 82 -7.76 5.75 -19.74
CA GLN A 82 -7.57 7.18 -20.00
C GLN A 82 -8.31 7.65 -21.25
N ASN A 83 -8.31 6.81 -22.30
CA ASN A 83 -9.02 7.09 -23.55
C ASN A 83 -10.52 6.76 -23.49
N GLN A 84 -11.06 6.37 -22.33
CA GLN A 84 -12.46 5.96 -22.14
C GLN A 84 -12.87 4.77 -23.03
N GLN A 85 -11.91 3.96 -23.47
CA GLN A 85 -12.13 2.77 -24.30
C GLN A 85 -12.43 1.53 -23.46
N ILE A 86 -11.95 1.52 -22.21
CA ILE A 86 -12.25 0.47 -21.23
C ILE A 86 -12.71 1.12 -19.93
N THR A 87 -13.58 0.44 -19.20
CA THR A 87 -13.92 0.79 -17.81
C THR A 87 -13.25 -0.23 -16.90
N LEU A 88 -12.38 0.24 -16.00
CA LEU A 88 -11.75 -0.62 -15.01
C LEU A 88 -12.77 -0.89 -13.91
N THR A 89 -13.32 -2.11 -13.90
CA THR A 89 -14.22 -2.60 -12.85
C THR A 89 -13.44 -3.01 -11.60
N SER A 90 -14.10 -3.27 -10.47
CA SER A 90 -13.44 -3.83 -9.28
C SER A 90 -12.70 -5.15 -9.60
N GLU A 91 -13.28 -6.01 -10.43
CA GLU A 91 -12.62 -7.25 -10.86
C GLU A 91 -11.36 -6.98 -11.70
N ALA A 92 -11.35 -5.90 -12.49
CA ALA A 92 -10.16 -5.47 -13.21
C ALA A 92 -9.08 -4.94 -12.25
N VAL A 93 -9.50 -4.20 -11.21
CA VAL A 93 -8.58 -3.71 -10.17
C VAL A 93 -7.91 -4.88 -9.46
N ASP A 94 -8.65 -5.91 -9.05
CA ASP A 94 -8.08 -7.11 -8.41
C ASP A 94 -7.02 -7.79 -9.28
N VAL A 95 -7.29 -7.92 -10.59
CA VAL A 95 -6.33 -8.49 -11.56
C VAL A 95 -5.07 -7.62 -11.66
N LEU A 96 -5.23 -6.30 -11.69
CA LEU A 96 -4.10 -5.37 -11.82
C LEU A 96 -3.30 -5.24 -10.52
N LEU A 97 -3.92 -5.39 -9.34
CA LEU A 97 -3.23 -5.48 -8.06
C LEU A 97 -2.41 -6.76 -7.95
N ASN A 98 -2.97 -7.90 -8.41
CA ASN A 98 -2.20 -9.14 -8.52
C ASN A 98 -0.98 -8.97 -9.45
N ALA A 99 -1.09 -8.18 -10.51
CA ALA A 99 0.03 -7.87 -11.39
C ALA A 99 1.14 -7.06 -10.69
N VAL A 100 0.79 -6.16 -9.77
CA VAL A 100 1.76 -5.46 -8.91
C VAL A 100 2.51 -6.44 -8.02
N ASP A 101 1.79 -7.37 -7.38
CA ASP A 101 2.41 -8.39 -6.52
C ASP A 101 3.36 -9.29 -7.33
N VAL A 102 2.95 -9.73 -8.52
CA VAL A 102 3.78 -10.54 -9.42
C VAL A 102 5.03 -9.79 -9.88
N LEU A 103 4.94 -8.48 -10.17
CA LEU A 103 6.12 -7.68 -10.52
C LEU A 103 7.14 -7.65 -9.37
N GLN A 104 6.69 -7.51 -8.13
CA GLN A 104 7.57 -7.58 -6.95
C GLN A 104 8.21 -8.97 -6.81
N GLN A 105 7.42 -10.03 -6.99
CA GLN A 105 7.85 -11.41 -6.81
C GLN A 105 8.82 -11.89 -7.90
N ILE A 106 8.71 -11.39 -9.14
CA ILE A 106 9.67 -11.69 -10.21
C ILE A 106 11.11 -11.27 -9.83
N CYS A 107 11.25 -10.23 -9.01
CA CYS A 107 12.55 -9.66 -8.67
C CYS A 107 13.08 -10.11 -7.33
N ASP A 108 12.25 -10.70 -6.47
CA ASP A 108 12.64 -11.12 -5.13
C ASP A 108 12.54 -12.65 -4.98
N PRO A 109 13.68 -13.37 -4.96
CA PRO A 109 13.70 -14.82 -4.83
C PRO A 109 13.17 -15.32 -3.47
N GLU A 110 13.11 -14.47 -2.44
CA GLU A 110 12.51 -14.82 -1.15
C GLU A 110 10.97 -14.75 -1.20
N LEU A 111 10.43 -13.91 -2.09
CA LEU A 111 8.99 -13.72 -2.32
C LEU A 111 8.44 -14.58 -3.45
N ALA A 112 9.30 -15.14 -4.31
CA ALA A 112 8.93 -15.91 -5.51
C ALA A 112 8.32 -17.31 -5.24
N LYS A 113 7.74 -17.56 -4.06
CA LYS A 113 7.34 -18.92 -3.62
C LYS A 113 6.28 -19.57 -4.52
N ASP A 114 5.49 -18.80 -5.26
CA ASP A 114 4.36 -19.28 -6.08
C ASP A 114 4.30 -18.70 -7.51
N VAL A 115 5.32 -17.94 -7.93
CA VAL A 115 5.37 -17.33 -9.28
C VAL A 115 6.23 -18.17 -10.20
N ASN A 116 5.61 -18.70 -11.24
CA ASN A 116 6.28 -19.39 -12.33
C ASN A 116 5.74 -18.88 -13.68
N GLU A 117 6.31 -19.39 -14.76
CA GLU A 117 5.93 -19.00 -16.12
C GLU A 117 4.44 -19.21 -16.40
N GLN A 118 3.84 -20.31 -15.92
CA GLN A 118 2.41 -20.57 -16.11
C GLN A 118 1.54 -19.55 -15.36
N THR A 119 1.86 -19.26 -14.10
CA THR A 119 1.14 -18.25 -13.31
C THR A 119 1.17 -16.87 -13.99
N ILE A 120 2.33 -16.49 -14.57
CA ILE A 120 2.49 -15.23 -15.30
C ILE A 120 1.68 -15.24 -16.60
N GLN A 121 1.67 -16.34 -17.35
CA GLN A 121 0.85 -16.45 -18.56
C GLN A 121 -0.65 -16.37 -18.25
N ASP A 122 -1.10 -17.02 -17.16
CA ASP A 122 -2.49 -16.95 -16.71
C ASP A 122 -2.88 -15.53 -16.30
N LEU A 123 -1.99 -14.83 -15.59
CA LEU A 123 -2.17 -13.41 -15.26
C LEU A 123 -2.26 -12.54 -16.53
N LEU A 124 -1.36 -12.72 -17.50
CA LEU A 124 -1.38 -11.97 -18.75
C LEU A 124 -2.68 -12.19 -19.53
N MET A 125 -3.20 -13.42 -19.56
CA MET A 125 -4.51 -13.71 -20.14
C MET A 125 -5.62 -12.95 -19.42
N ARG A 126 -5.62 -12.92 -18.08
CA ARG A 126 -6.60 -12.17 -17.29
C ARG A 126 -6.53 -10.66 -17.54
N ILE A 127 -5.32 -10.09 -17.61
CA ILE A 127 -5.13 -8.67 -17.95
C ILE A 127 -5.63 -8.39 -19.38
N SER A 128 -5.40 -9.30 -20.33
CA SER A 128 -5.96 -9.15 -21.68
C SER A 128 -7.50 -9.17 -21.70
N GLN A 129 -8.14 -9.95 -20.81
CA GLN A 129 -9.60 -9.97 -20.70
C GLN A 129 -10.16 -8.68 -20.09
N VAL A 130 -9.39 -7.98 -19.24
CA VAL A 130 -9.71 -6.62 -18.77
C VAL A 130 -9.87 -5.68 -19.95
N LYS A 131 -8.88 -5.68 -20.86
CA LYS A 131 -8.86 -4.82 -22.04
C LYS A 131 -10.04 -5.08 -22.98
N ASP A 132 -10.46 -6.34 -23.10
CA ASP A 132 -11.59 -6.74 -23.93
C ASP A 132 -12.97 -6.52 -23.26
N GLY A 133 -13.01 -6.10 -21.99
CA GLY A 133 -14.25 -5.98 -21.21
C GLY A 133 -14.94 -7.32 -20.96
N LYS A 134 -14.19 -8.43 -20.97
CA LYS A 134 -14.72 -9.81 -20.88
C LYS A 134 -14.48 -10.48 -19.53
N ILE A 135 -14.08 -9.74 -18.50
CA ILE A 135 -13.88 -10.34 -17.17
C ILE A 135 -15.23 -10.86 -16.68
N ALA A 136 -15.29 -12.16 -16.45
CA ALA A 136 -16.35 -12.81 -15.70
C ALA A 136 -15.74 -13.23 -14.35
N LYS A 137 -16.42 -12.91 -13.25
CA LYS A 137 -16.11 -13.32 -11.88
C LYS A 137 -15.54 -14.75 -11.83
N GLN A 138 -14.22 -14.86 -11.71
CA GLN A 138 -13.56 -16.13 -11.39
C GLN A 138 -13.12 -16.09 -9.93
N GLU A 139 -13.69 -17.03 -9.19
CA GLU A 139 -13.44 -17.31 -7.79
C GLU A 139 -11.99 -17.81 -7.61
N PRO A 140 -11.18 -17.18 -6.75
CA PRO A 140 -9.81 -17.64 -6.45
C PRO A 140 -9.80 -19.04 -5.81
N PRO A 141 -8.74 -19.84 -6.00
CA PRO A 141 -8.57 -21.07 -5.24
C PRO A 141 -8.38 -20.73 -3.76
N ALA A 142 -9.19 -21.37 -2.92
CA ALA A 142 -9.32 -21.11 -1.50
C ALA A 142 -7.99 -21.17 -0.73
N ALA A 143 -7.62 -20.04 -0.12
CA ALA A 143 -6.92 -19.99 1.15
C ALA A 143 -7.79 -19.20 2.12
N SER A 144 -8.34 -19.91 3.11
CA SER A 144 -9.31 -19.39 4.07
C SER A 144 -8.76 -18.23 4.91
N VAL A 145 -9.46 -17.10 4.92
CA VAL A 145 -9.81 -16.42 6.17
C VAL A 145 -11.28 -16.00 6.08
N THR A 146 -12.09 -16.61 6.93
CA THR A 146 -13.52 -16.44 7.06
C THR A 146 -13.89 -15.01 7.44
N SER A 147 -14.64 -14.34 6.57
CA SER A 147 -15.43 -13.15 6.87
C SER A 147 -16.39 -13.43 8.02
N ARG A 148 -16.49 -12.49 8.96
CA ARG A 148 -17.68 -12.32 9.80
C ARG A 148 -18.34 -11.00 9.42
N ASP A 149 -19.50 -11.11 8.79
CA ASP A 149 -20.44 -10.02 8.59
C ASP A 149 -20.77 -9.31 9.92
N VAL A 150 -20.77 -7.98 9.89
CA VAL A 150 -21.66 -7.18 10.74
C VAL A 150 -22.27 -6.09 9.86
N LEU A 151 -23.57 -6.25 9.64
CA LEU A 151 -24.47 -5.22 9.12
C LEU A 151 -24.90 -4.36 10.33
N VAL A 152 -24.52 -3.09 10.42
CA VAL A 152 -25.27 -2.12 11.25
C VAL A 152 -25.35 -0.74 10.59
N GLU A 153 -26.60 -0.30 10.56
CA GLU A 153 -27.24 0.96 10.22
C GLU A 153 -26.67 2.21 10.92
N THR A 154 -26.77 3.33 10.21
CA THR A 154 -26.65 4.77 10.55
C THR A 154 -26.44 5.25 12.01
N GLN A 155 -25.50 6.22 12.15
CA GLN A 155 -25.43 7.42 13.04
C GLN A 155 -24.24 7.53 14.04
N ASN A 156 -23.63 8.72 14.00
CA ASN A 156 -22.59 9.37 14.84
C ASN A 156 -21.10 9.13 14.46
N PRO A 157 -20.23 10.17 14.58
CA PRO A 157 -18.96 10.30 13.84
C PRO A 157 -17.88 9.31 14.33
N PRO A 158 -16.93 8.92 13.45
CA PRO A 158 -16.10 7.75 13.66
C PRO A 158 -14.96 8.02 14.67
N ASN A 159 -15.02 7.35 15.81
CA ASN A 159 -13.84 7.09 16.63
C ASN A 159 -13.10 5.91 16.01
N VAL A 160 -11.80 6.07 15.71
CA VAL A 160 -10.95 5.02 15.14
C VAL A 160 -10.01 4.48 16.21
N ASP A 161 -10.14 3.19 16.54
CA ASP A 161 -9.21 2.50 17.44
C ASP A 161 -8.12 1.82 16.60
N VAL A 162 -6.88 2.28 16.76
CA VAL A 162 -5.70 1.69 16.11
C VAL A 162 -4.99 0.79 17.13
N VAL A 163 -5.03 -0.52 16.88
CA VAL A 163 -4.30 -1.50 17.68
C VAL A 163 -2.85 -1.58 17.19
N LEU A 164 -1.90 -1.32 18.10
CA LEU A 164 -0.47 -1.44 17.79
C LEU A 164 0.02 -2.88 17.94
N PRO A 165 0.99 -3.33 17.10
CA PRO A 165 1.50 -4.69 17.15
C PRO A 165 2.30 -4.96 18.43
N GLU A 166 2.36 -6.24 18.83
CA GLU A 166 3.08 -6.67 20.04
C GLU A 166 4.59 -6.38 19.98
N VAL A 167 5.19 -6.64 18.82
CA VAL A 167 6.57 -6.26 18.49
C VAL A 167 6.51 -5.17 17.44
N PHE A 168 6.76 -3.93 17.84
CA PHE A 168 6.72 -2.79 16.93
C PHE A 168 8.13 -2.45 16.44
N ASP A 169 8.67 -3.35 15.62
CA ASP A 169 9.99 -3.23 14.99
C ASP A 169 9.96 -2.34 13.72
N ASP A 170 11.09 -2.22 13.03
CA ASP A 170 11.20 -1.37 11.83
C ASP A 170 10.36 -1.86 10.65
N GLY A 171 10.11 -3.17 10.55
CA GLY A 171 9.28 -3.76 9.51
C GLY A 171 7.80 -3.48 9.78
N GLU A 172 7.35 -3.68 11.02
CA GLU A 172 6.01 -3.30 11.45
C GLU A 172 5.80 -1.77 11.42
N ALA A 173 6.81 -0.97 11.76
CA ALA A 173 6.76 0.49 11.64
C ALA A 173 6.40 0.94 10.22
N LYS A 174 7.02 0.33 9.21
CA LYS A 174 6.72 0.61 7.81
C LYS A 174 5.29 0.22 7.43
N ARG A 175 4.81 -0.95 7.89
CA ARG A 175 3.43 -1.41 7.65
C ARG A 175 2.40 -0.53 8.34
N MET A 176 2.64 -0.17 9.60
CA MET A 176 1.74 0.65 10.41
C MET A 176 1.65 2.09 9.92
N ARG A 177 2.72 2.62 9.32
CA ARG A 177 2.70 3.97 8.73
C ARG A 177 1.55 4.13 7.73
N LEU A 178 1.29 3.12 6.89
CA LEU A 178 0.20 3.18 5.91
C LEU A 178 -1.18 3.17 6.60
N LYS A 179 -1.40 2.23 7.54
CA LYS A 179 -2.65 2.13 8.31
C LYS A 179 -2.97 3.40 9.11
N LEU A 180 -1.94 4.04 9.64
CA LEU A 180 -2.06 5.31 10.37
C LEU A 180 -2.48 6.44 9.43
N VAL A 181 -1.89 6.54 8.24
CA VAL A 181 -2.31 7.52 7.23
C VAL A 181 -3.76 7.30 6.80
N GLU A 182 -4.14 6.04 6.52
CA GLU A 182 -5.53 5.68 6.19
C GLU A 182 -6.52 6.08 7.30
N SER A 183 -6.10 5.93 8.56
CA SER A 183 -6.91 6.33 9.71
C SER A 183 -7.15 7.84 9.75
N LEU A 184 -6.22 8.67 9.27
CA LEU A 184 -6.41 10.13 9.17
C LEU A 184 -7.26 10.53 7.97
N GLU A 185 -7.12 9.82 6.85
CA GLU A 185 -7.90 10.08 5.63
C GLU A 185 -9.41 9.84 5.83
N ALA A 186 -9.78 8.98 6.78
CA ALA A 186 -11.16 8.76 7.20
C ALA A 186 -11.79 9.98 7.92
N MET A 187 -11.04 11.07 8.12
CA MET A 187 -11.44 12.28 8.85
C MET A 187 -12.14 11.98 10.19
N PRO A 188 -11.50 11.20 11.09
CA PRO A 188 -12.12 10.85 12.35
C PRO A 188 -12.18 12.05 13.30
N GLU A 189 -13.15 12.04 14.21
CA GLU A 189 -13.17 13.02 15.30
C GLU A 189 -12.17 12.64 16.40
N ARG A 190 -11.92 11.35 16.59
CA ARG A 190 -10.96 10.83 17.57
C ARG A 190 -10.23 9.61 17.02
N ILE A 191 -8.92 9.55 17.26
CA ILE A 191 -8.12 8.35 17.03
C ILE A 191 -7.46 7.92 18.33
N ASN A 192 -7.64 6.66 18.68
CA ASN A 192 -7.07 6.08 19.87
C ASN A 192 -5.98 5.07 19.47
N LEU A 193 -4.72 5.34 19.85
CA LEU A 193 -3.63 4.38 19.69
C LEU A 193 -3.54 3.53 20.96
N ASP A 194 -3.87 2.24 20.85
CA ASP A 194 -3.83 1.31 21.99
C ASP A 194 -2.48 0.58 22.07
N PHE A 195 -1.79 0.77 23.20
CA PHE A 195 -0.50 0.17 23.50
C PHE A 195 -0.61 -1.11 24.33
N GLN A 196 -1.83 -1.62 24.60
CA GLN A 196 -2.08 -2.75 25.51
C GLN A 196 -1.16 -3.96 25.26
N HIS A 197 -0.88 -4.25 23.99
CA HIS A 197 -0.09 -5.42 23.59
C HIS A 197 1.37 -5.11 23.28
N VAL A 198 1.78 -3.83 23.24
CA VAL A 198 3.13 -3.43 22.80
C VAL A 198 4.15 -3.78 23.88
N LYS A 199 5.06 -4.70 23.55
CA LYS A 199 6.17 -5.13 24.41
C LYS A 199 7.50 -4.53 23.97
N GLU A 200 7.66 -4.31 22.66
CA GLU A 200 8.88 -3.77 22.06
C GLU A 200 8.51 -2.61 21.13
N LEU A 201 9.28 -1.52 21.20
CA LEU A 201 9.07 -0.32 20.38
C LEU A 201 10.42 0.17 19.83
N SER A 202 10.61 0.09 18.52
CA SER A 202 11.82 0.58 17.87
C SER A 202 11.85 2.11 17.74
N VAL A 203 13.03 2.67 17.46
CA VAL A 203 13.18 4.10 17.18
C VAL A 203 12.40 4.51 15.94
N MET A 204 12.33 3.65 14.92
CA MET A 204 11.53 3.88 13.71
C MET A 204 10.03 3.89 14.04
N ALA A 205 9.56 2.94 14.84
CA ALA A 205 8.16 2.88 15.27
C ALA A 205 7.76 4.14 16.05
N LEU A 206 8.63 4.61 16.95
CA LEU A 206 8.43 5.88 17.66
C LEU A 206 8.38 7.08 16.70
N ALA A 207 9.26 7.11 15.68
CA ALA A 207 9.27 8.16 14.66
C ALA A 207 8.00 8.15 13.80
N VAL A 208 7.47 6.97 13.47
CA VAL A 208 6.20 6.82 12.75
C VAL A 208 5.03 7.34 13.58
N ILE A 209 4.94 6.99 14.87
CA ILE A 209 3.90 7.52 15.76
C ILE A 209 4.02 9.05 15.87
N ALA A 210 5.23 9.58 16.02
CA ALA A 210 5.45 11.02 16.12
C ALA A 210 5.10 11.78 14.82
N ALA A 211 5.42 11.18 13.66
CA ALA A 211 5.02 11.72 12.36
C ALA A 211 3.50 11.73 12.22
N PHE A 212 2.84 10.62 12.56
CA PHE A 212 1.38 10.52 12.53
C PHE A 212 0.68 11.57 13.41
N VAL A 213 1.11 11.76 14.66
CA VAL A 213 0.53 12.80 15.54
C VAL A 213 0.71 14.20 14.95
N ARG A 214 1.85 14.46 14.31
CA ARG A 214 2.14 15.74 13.65
C ARG A 214 1.28 15.95 12.40
N ASP A 215 1.03 14.90 11.63
CA ASP A 215 0.20 14.96 10.44
C ASP A 215 -1.27 15.16 10.83
N ALA A 216 -1.72 14.47 11.88
CA ALA A 216 -3.03 14.63 12.49
C ALA A 216 -3.32 16.07 12.94
N ALA A 217 -2.34 16.73 13.56
CA ALA A 217 -2.41 18.14 13.96
C ALA A 217 -2.52 19.11 12.76
N GLN A 218 -2.16 18.68 11.55
CA GLN A 218 -2.27 19.51 10.34
C GLN A 218 -3.60 19.31 9.62
N CYS A 219 -4.26 18.16 9.81
CA CYS A 219 -5.58 17.87 9.23
C CYS A 219 -6.63 18.89 9.68
N ARG A 220 -7.65 19.18 8.85
CA ARG A 220 -8.83 19.95 9.24
C ARG A 220 -10.08 19.16 8.82
N PRO A 221 -11.02 18.84 9.75
CA PRO A 221 -11.00 19.14 11.19
C PRO A 221 -9.89 18.38 11.94
N HIS A 222 -9.55 18.84 13.15
CA HIS A 222 -8.51 18.22 13.99
C HIS A 222 -9.03 16.97 14.69
N PRO A 223 -8.52 15.77 14.38
CA PRO A 223 -8.83 14.57 15.16
C PRO A 223 -8.20 14.67 16.56
N GLU A 224 -8.95 14.33 17.60
CA GLU A 224 -8.42 14.15 18.95
C GLU A 224 -7.60 12.85 19.01
N ILE A 225 -6.30 12.93 19.29
CA ILE A 225 -5.45 11.74 19.42
C ILE A 225 -5.32 11.35 20.90
N THR A 226 -5.67 10.11 21.26
CA THR A 226 -5.51 9.55 22.60
C THR A 226 -4.59 8.34 22.58
N PHE A 227 -3.77 8.17 23.63
CA PHE A 227 -2.96 6.96 23.82
C PHE A 227 -3.52 6.15 24.99
N ALA A 228 -3.95 4.92 24.72
CA ALA A 228 -4.50 4.01 25.70
C ALA A 228 -3.46 2.96 26.13
N SER A 229 -3.62 2.46 27.36
CA SER A 229 -2.88 1.29 27.88
C SER A 229 -1.34 1.38 27.80
N VAL A 230 -0.76 2.58 27.85
CA VAL A 230 0.69 2.80 27.67
C VAL A 230 1.51 2.16 28.81
N PRO A 231 2.39 1.17 28.53
CA PRO A 231 3.29 0.59 29.53
C PRO A 231 4.27 1.63 30.11
N ASN A 232 4.66 1.46 31.38
CA ASN A 232 5.54 2.40 32.10
C ASN A 232 6.88 2.67 31.41
N GLU A 233 7.45 1.65 30.75
CA GLU A 233 8.71 1.76 30.01
C GLU A 233 8.56 2.64 28.77
N ILE A 234 7.48 2.43 28.00
CA ILE A 234 7.13 3.25 26.82
C ILE A 234 6.80 4.68 27.25
N ALA A 235 6.03 4.86 28.32
CA ALA A 235 5.73 6.18 28.88
C ALA A 235 6.99 6.95 29.34
N ARG A 236 8.09 6.26 29.66
CA ARG A 236 9.38 6.89 29.96
C ARG A 236 10.07 7.37 28.70
N VAL A 237 10.08 6.56 27.63
CA VAL A 237 10.65 6.92 26.32
C VAL A 237 9.91 8.13 25.73
N MET A 238 8.58 8.11 25.74
CA MET A 238 7.75 9.19 25.18
C MET A 238 7.88 10.53 25.91
N ARG A 239 8.24 10.49 27.21
CA ARG A 239 8.54 11.71 27.99
C ARG A 239 9.88 12.32 27.63
N VAL A 240 10.86 11.51 27.21
CA VAL A 240 12.18 11.99 26.78
C VAL A 240 12.14 12.54 25.36
N THR A 241 11.24 12.03 24.51
CA THR A 241 11.12 12.45 23.11
C THR A 241 10.06 13.55 22.88
N ASP A 242 9.54 14.16 23.95
CA ASP A 242 8.45 15.18 23.93
C ASP A 242 7.17 14.76 23.19
N LEU A 243 7.00 13.49 22.85
CA LEU A 243 5.83 12.96 22.16
C LEU A 243 4.56 13.11 23.02
N ALA A 244 4.70 13.03 24.34
CA ALA A 244 3.61 13.29 25.28
C ALA A 244 3.19 14.77 25.35
N GLN A 245 4.08 15.72 25.01
CA GLN A 245 3.74 17.15 24.92
C GLN A 245 3.03 17.46 23.60
N MET A 246 3.39 16.78 22.50
CA MET A 246 2.73 16.97 21.19
C MET A 246 1.22 16.72 21.21
N ILE A 247 0.73 15.80 22.06
CA ILE A 247 -0.70 15.52 22.23
C ILE A 247 -1.41 16.57 23.10
N ARG A 248 -0.71 17.15 24.08
CA ARG A 248 -1.29 18.12 25.02
C ARG A 248 -1.34 19.54 24.49
N VAL A 249 -0.53 19.88 23.49
CA VAL A 249 -0.32 21.28 23.09
C VAL A 249 -1.49 21.88 22.31
N GLU A 250 -2.33 21.10 21.63
CA GLU A 250 -3.37 21.67 20.75
C GLU A 250 -4.82 21.60 21.26
N ALA A 251 -5.07 20.94 22.40
CA ALA A 251 -6.37 21.08 23.09
C ALA A 251 -6.60 22.49 23.68
N LYS A 252 -5.57 23.35 23.69
CA LYS A 252 -5.64 24.71 24.24
C LYS A 252 -5.68 25.83 23.20
N ALA A 253 -5.55 25.52 21.91
CA ALA A 253 -5.57 26.52 20.83
C ALA A 253 -6.99 26.82 20.27
N GLY A 254 -8.03 26.21 20.85
CA GLY A 254 -9.44 26.39 20.46
C GLY A 254 -10.30 27.22 21.41
N THR A 255 -9.71 28.02 22.30
CA THR A 255 -10.48 28.92 23.18
C THR A 255 -9.78 30.26 23.32
N ASP A 256 -9.85 31.09 22.28
CA ASP A 256 -9.99 32.53 22.44
C ASP A 256 -10.58 33.13 21.15
N ALA A 257 -11.91 33.06 21.07
CA ALA A 257 -12.70 34.02 20.32
C ALA A 257 -13.43 34.89 21.34
N ARG A 258 -12.82 36.02 21.71
CA ARG A 258 -13.54 37.25 22.03
C ARG A 258 -12.65 38.48 21.95
#